data_AF-A0A8J2MXY9-F1
#
_entry.id   AF-A0A8J2MXY9-F1
#
_cell.length_a   1.000
_cell.length_b   1.000
_cell.length_c   1.000
_cell.angle_alpha   90.00
_cell.angle_beta   90.00
_cell.angle_gamma   90.00
#
_symmetry.space_group_name_H-M   'P 1'
#
loop_
_entity.id
_entity.type
_entity.pdbx_description
1 polymer ?
#
loop_
_entity_poly.entity_id
_entity_poly.type
_entity_poly.pdbx_seq_one_letter_code
_entity_poly.pdbx_strand_id
1 'polypeptide(L)'
;MSDQKDLSDNERNKSTVQPSDDPAGRKPQYEKGDPVKMMVEEPGNTHFKTFNVARSQFVSNRWMYELEDPVTNLPWKEGKLFPGTDLESDE
;
A
#
# COMPACT_ATOMS: atom_id res chain seq x y z
N MET A 1 -2.74 -18.31 -60.87
CA MET A 1 -2.51 -17.23 -59.89
C MET A 1 -3.03 -17.74 -58.57
N SER A 2 -2.13 -18.10 -57.65
CA SER A 2 -2.48 -18.51 -56.29
C SER A 2 -1.65 -17.65 -55.35
N ASP A 3 -2.22 -16.51 -55.00
CA ASP A 3 -1.72 -15.59 -53.98
C ASP A 3 -2.40 -15.92 -52.65
N GLN A 4 -1.64 -16.43 -51.68
CA GLN A 4 -1.77 -16.03 -50.27
C GLN A 4 -0.60 -16.64 -49.49
N LYS A 5 0.49 -15.88 -49.39
CA LYS A 5 0.83 -15.02 -48.24
C LYS A 5 1.28 -15.81 -47.02
N ASP A 6 2.60 -15.96 -46.97
CA ASP A 6 3.48 -15.79 -45.82
C ASP A 6 2.80 -15.20 -44.58
N LEU A 7 2.78 -15.99 -43.50
CA LEU A 7 2.70 -15.47 -42.13
C LEU A 7 3.84 -16.13 -41.37
N SER A 8 4.95 -15.40 -41.39
CA SER A 8 6.20 -15.64 -40.68
C SER A 8 6.03 -16.11 -39.23
N ASP A 9 6.77 -17.17 -38.88
CA ASP A 9 6.92 -17.81 -37.56
C ASP A 9 7.68 -16.94 -36.54
N ASN A 10 7.46 -15.62 -36.50
CA ASN A 10 8.31 -14.70 -35.73
C ASN A 10 7.63 -13.98 -34.55
N GLU A 11 6.41 -14.37 -34.17
CA GLU A 11 5.67 -13.72 -33.05
C GLU A 11 5.61 -14.55 -31.76
N ARG A 12 6.42 -15.61 -31.63
CA ARG A 12 6.39 -16.48 -30.44
C ARG A 12 7.38 -16.11 -29.34
N ASN A 13 7.80 -14.84 -29.27
CA ASN A 13 8.79 -14.42 -28.26
C ASN A 13 8.59 -13.00 -27.72
N LYS A 14 7.38 -12.68 -27.25
CA LYS A 14 7.15 -11.63 -26.24
C LYS A 14 6.14 -12.07 -25.18
N SER A 15 6.15 -13.35 -24.81
CA SER A 15 5.60 -13.81 -23.53
C SER A 15 6.67 -13.70 -22.45
N THR A 16 7.05 -12.46 -22.13
CA THR A 16 7.57 -12.16 -20.80
C THR A 16 6.85 -10.92 -20.33
N VAL A 17 5.59 -11.10 -19.96
CA VAL A 17 5.04 -10.32 -18.85
C VAL A 17 5.93 -10.70 -17.67
N GLN A 18 7.07 -10.03 -17.54
CA GLN A 18 7.65 -9.87 -16.22
C GLN A 18 6.58 -9.03 -15.51
N PRO A 19 5.84 -9.53 -14.50
CA PRO A 19 5.36 -8.59 -13.52
C PRO A 19 6.64 -7.89 -13.09
N SER A 20 6.74 -6.59 -13.32
CA SER A 20 7.76 -5.78 -12.65
C SER A 20 7.45 -5.97 -11.17
N ASP A 21 8.02 -7.01 -10.57
CA ASP A 21 7.99 -7.32 -9.15
C ASP A 21 8.97 -6.36 -8.47
N ASP A 22 8.91 -5.09 -8.88
CA ASP A 22 9.57 -4.02 -8.19
C ASP A 22 8.64 -3.68 -7.04
N PRO A 23 9.00 -4.07 -5.80
CA PRO A 23 8.14 -3.85 -4.66
C PRO A 23 7.95 -2.35 -4.39
N ALA A 24 8.83 -1.47 -4.92
CA ALA A 24 8.68 -0.02 -4.86
C ALA A 24 7.68 0.54 -5.90
N GLY A 25 7.22 -0.27 -6.86
CA GLY A 25 6.15 0.08 -7.81
C GLY A 25 4.74 -0.19 -7.28
N ARG A 26 4.59 -0.88 -6.14
CA ARG A 26 3.28 -1.11 -5.51
C ARG A 26 2.77 0.18 -4.91
N LYS A 27 1.56 0.61 -5.25
CA LYS A 27 0.91 1.75 -4.59
C LYS A 27 0.72 1.45 -3.09
N PRO A 28 0.76 2.46 -2.21
CA PRO A 28 0.38 2.28 -0.83
C PRO A 28 -1.09 1.83 -0.75
N GLN A 29 -1.40 1.01 0.24
CA GLN A 29 -2.78 0.58 0.57
C GLN A 29 -3.66 1.75 1.04
N TYR A 30 -3.07 2.73 1.74
CA TYR A 30 -3.75 3.91 2.26
C TYR A 30 -3.05 5.17 1.77
N GLU A 31 -3.80 6.20 1.38
CA GLU A 31 -3.25 7.47 0.95
C GLU A 31 -3.20 8.47 2.12
N LYS A 32 -2.47 9.58 1.95
CA LYS A 32 -2.44 10.62 2.98
C LYS A 32 -3.86 11.18 3.19
N GLY A 33 -4.31 11.20 4.44
CA GLY A 33 -5.63 11.65 4.84
C GLY A 33 -6.67 10.54 4.92
N ASP A 34 -6.36 9.30 4.50
CA ASP A 34 -7.27 8.17 4.69
C ASP A 34 -7.52 7.92 6.19
N PRO A 35 -8.79 7.77 6.59
CA PRO A 35 -9.13 7.32 7.93
C PRO A 35 -8.83 5.81 8.05
N VAL A 36 -8.00 5.47 9.02
CA VAL A 36 -7.62 4.10 9.35
C VAL A 36 -7.87 3.84 10.83
N LYS A 37 -8.36 2.66 11.14
CA LYS A 37 -8.47 2.15 12.51
C LYS A 37 -7.24 1.32 12.84
N MET A 38 -6.77 1.44 14.07
CA MET A 38 -5.82 0.49 14.62
C MET A 38 -6.27 0.11 16.03
N MET A 39 -5.89 -1.08 16.46
CA MET A 39 -6.02 -1.48 17.86
C MET A 39 -4.95 -0.75 18.68
N VAL A 40 -5.39 -0.02 19.70
CA VAL A 40 -4.50 0.68 20.64
C VAL A 40 -4.60 0.00 21.99
N GLU A 41 -3.44 -0.36 22.52
CA GLU A 41 -3.28 -0.87 23.88
C GLU A 41 -2.88 0.29 24.79
N GLU A 42 -3.80 0.72 25.64
CA GLU A 42 -3.59 1.65 26.73
C GLU A 42 -3.58 0.88 28.06
N PRO A 43 -2.91 1.37 29.12
CA PRO A 43 -2.85 0.66 30.39
C PRO A 43 -4.25 0.41 30.96
N GLY A 44 -4.72 -0.84 30.85
CA GLY A 44 -6.04 -1.27 31.31
C GLY A 44 -7.18 -1.14 30.29
N ASN A 45 -6.91 -0.72 29.04
CA ASN A 45 -7.92 -0.63 28.00
C ASN A 45 -7.35 -0.95 26.62
N THR A 46 -7.93 -1.93 25.94
CA THR A 46 -7.65 -2.23 24.53
C THR A 46 -8.87 -1.82 23.73
N HIS A 47 -8.70 -0.86 22.82
CA HIS A 47 -9.80 -0.42 21.99
C HIS A 47 -9.30 -0.04 20.59
N PHE A 48 -10.21 -0.05 19.63
CA PHE A 48 -9.92 0.51 18.32
C PHE A 48 -9.97 2.03 18.40
N LYS A 49 -9.01 2.68 17.74
CA LYS A 49 -8.98 4.13 17.58
C LYS A 49 -8.74 4.46 16.12
N THR A 50 -9.49 5.43 15.62
CA THR A 50 -9.35 5.95 14.26
C THR A 50 -8.27 7.03 14.22
N PHE A 51 -7.43 6.96 13.19
CA PHE A 51 -6.35 7.87 12.87
C PHE A 51 -6.44 8.29 11.40
N ASN A 52 -5.82 9.40 11.04
CA ASN A 52 -5.58 9.72 9.64
C ASN A 52 -4.17 9.29 9.25
N VAL A 53 -3.98 8.85 8.02
CA VAL A 53 -2.64 8.60 7.49
C VAL A 53 -1.94 9.94 7.21
N ALA A 54 -0.88 10.23 7.95
CA ALA A 54 -0.09 11.44 7.77
C ALA A 54 0.91 11.30 6.60
N ARG A 55 1.53 10.12 6.49
CA ARG A 55 2.44 9.74 5.39
C ARG A 55 2.51 8.24 5.21
N SER A 56 2.75 7.80 3.98
CA SER A 56 3.04 6.41 3.61
C SER A 56 4.49 6.29 3.13
N GLN A 57 5.22 5.28 3.60
CA GLN A 57 6.60 5.03 3.23
C GLN A 57 6.82 3.53 2.93
N PHE A 58 7.53 3.23 1.85
CA PHE A 58 7.94 1.86 1.55
C PHE A 58 9.27 1.57 2.24
N VAL A 59 9.26 0.67 3.24
CA VAL A 59 10.44 0.34 4.06
C VAL A 59 10.57 -1.18 4.14
N SER A 60 11.76 -1.72 3.86
CA SER A 60 12.06 -3.16 4.02
C SER A 60 11.01 -4.07 3.37
N ASN A 61 10.65 -3.79 2.12
CA ASN A 61 9.70 -4.57 1.33
C ASN A 61 8.24 -4.54 1.84
N ARG A 62 7.87 -3.55 2.66
CA ARG A 62 6.50 -3.36 3.13
C ARG A 62 6.12 -1.88 3.22
N TRP A 63 4.83 -1.59 3.04
CA TRP A 63 4.32 -0.24 3.27
C TRP A 63 4.13 0.00 4.77
N MET A 64 4.62 1.16 5.19
CA MET A 64 4.60 1.67 6.54
C MET A 64 3.90 3.03 6.54
N TYR A 65 3.14 3.31 7.58
CA TYR A 65 2.26 4.47 7.66
C TYR A 65 2.49 5.21 8.95
N GLU A 66 2.73 6.51 8.84
CA GLU A 66 2.65 7.39 9.99
C GLU A 66 1.19 7.77 10.17
N LEU A 67 0.75 7.74 11.41
CA LEU A 67 -0.61 8.07 11.79
C LEU A 67 -0.60 9.42 12.48
N GLU A 68 -1.64 10.21 12.26
CA GLU A 68 -1.93 11.41 13.03
C GLU A 68 -3.34 11.32 13.61
N ASP A 69 -3.51 11.94 14.77
CA ASP A 69 -4.80 11.99 15.42
C ASP A 69 -5.71 12.98 14.67
N PRO A 70 -6.91 12.58 14.20
CA PRO A 70 -7.75 13.40 13.34
C PRO A 70 -8.32 14.64 14.06
N VAL A 71 -8.35 14.61 15.40
CA VAL A 71 -8.88 15.71 16.22
C VAL A 71 -7.79 16.75 16.45
N THR A 72 -6.59 16.31 16.80
CA THR A 72 -5.47 17.21 17.15
C THR A 72 -4.53 17.53 15.98
N ASN A 73 -4.61 16.77 14.88
CA ASN A 73 -3.67 16.83 13.73
C ASN A 73 -2.20 16.70 14.17
N LEU A 74 -1.96 15.95 15.25
CA LEU A 74 -0.63 15.67 15.78
C LEU A 74 -0.21 14.25 15.44
N PRO A 75 1.09 14.04 15.14
CA PRO A 75 1.61 12.71 14.83
C PRO A 75 1.45 11.78 16.04
N TRP A 76 0.83 10.63 15.80
CA TRP A 76 0.63 9.60 16.80
C TRP A 76 1.95 8.92 17.14
N LYS A 77 2.16 8.62 18.44
CA LYS A 77 3.38 7.98 18.97
C LYS A 77 4.66 8.63 18.41
N GLU A 78 4.69 9.96 18.38
CA GLU A 78 5.84 10.76 17.93
C GLU A 78 6.25 10.50 16.47
N GLY A 79 5.28 10.20 15.60
CA GLY A 79 5.54 9.93 14.17
C GLY A 79 6.05 8.51 13.91
N LYS A 80 5.73 7.58 14.82
CA LYS A 80 6.06 6.16 14.63
C LYS A 80 5.33 5.62 13.40
N LEU A 81 6.06 4.82 12.63
CA LEU A 81 5.54 4.15 11.45
C LEU A 81 4.96 2.78 11.82
N PHE A 82 3.75 2.49 11.33
CA PHE A 82 3.02 1.25 11.54
C PHE A 82 2.85 0.49 10.22
N PRO A 83 2.95 -0.85 10.19
CA PRO A 83 2.68 -1.59 8.97
C PRO A 83 1.20 -1.48 8.59
N GLY A 84 0.92 -1.46 7.28
CA GLY A 84 -0.48 -1.48 6.80
C GLY A 84 -1.27 -2.69 7.28
N THR A 85 -0.61 -3.79 7.64
CA THR A 85 -1.26 -4.99 8.20
C THR A 85 -1.83 -4.79 9.60
N ASP A 86 -1.41 -3.74 10.32
CA ASP A 86 -1.93 -3.36 11.65
C ASP A 86 -3.10 -2.37 11.54
N LEU A 87 -3.38 -1.91 10.32
CA LEU A 87 -4.38 -0.90 10.02
C LEU A 87 -5.60 -1.56 9.37
N GLU A 88 -6.77 -1.04 9.70
CA GLU A 88 -8.04 -1.40 9.10
C GLU A 88 -8.63 -0.15 8.44
N SER A 89 -9.21 -0.28 7.24
CA SER A 89 -9.93 0.84 6.63
C SER A 89 -11.19 1.15 7.44
N ASP A 90 -11.50 2.43 7.66
CA ASP A 90 -12.82 2.85 8.15
C ASP A 90 -13.79 2.85 6.94
N GLU A 91 -14.51 1.74 6.72
CA GLU A 91 -15.58 1.64 5.69
C GLU A 91 -16.82 2.49 6.02
#